data_AF-A0A932KTF5-F1
#
_entry.id   AF-A0A932KTF5-F1
#
_cell.length_a   1.000
_cell.length_b   1.000
_cell.length_c   1.000
_cell.angle_alpha   90.00
_cell.angle_beta   90.00
_cell.angle_gamma   90.00
#
_symmetry.space_group_name_H-M   'P 1'
#
loop_
_entity.id
_entity.type
_entity.pdbx_description
1 polymer ?
#
loop_
_entity_poly.entity_id
_entity_poly.type
_entity_poly.pdbx_seq_one_letter_code
_entity_poly.pdbx_strand_id
1 'polypeptide(L)'
;MSFSLSENSGALPTEGLDAQGNAAAAVQSFYFPAEMIGGSSPLVKGEEEALAWQAAAEACDSERIHFVWTAHEGRIWYLALRSQDLASNPTSWCPFSSLLPGMPDARPAPVIYTYYSDEAATLMAVEKDGLQIIRGTSSVIRAKAERMAREISNTEIFDLVPDVIIKLKMVRWESLSLLEDRARRFLAISSVLSGVMVIMGAFFIWFIASIAQLTYRADLSDLANRTAGSSMQLQQSALVLRTSEMREQIAAFNRINEGLINLQGWLKLYHLQDGKVRWWAVVPSNLTSQPIQEMGAQTLDTTSEGIVIANGKDSYLHKGQVK
;
A
#
# COMPACT_ATOMS: atom_id res chain seq x y z
N MET A 1 -64.96 16.44 -57.08
CA MET A 1 -64.70 14.99 -57.12
C MET A 1 -63.42 14.74 -56.32
N SER A 2 -63.60 14.10 -55.18
CA SER A 2 -62.61 13.86 -54.13
C SER A 2 -61.64 12.75 -54.53
N PHE A 3 -60.35 13.07 -54.59
CA PHE A 3 -59.26 12.09 -54.72
C PHE A 3 -58.70 11.77 -53.34
N SER A 4 -58.83 10.50 -52.96
CA SER A 4 -58.19 9.88 -51.80
C SER A 4 -56.75 9.49 -52.14
N LEU A 5 -55.78 9.93 -51.33
CA LEU A 5 -54.46 9.30 -51.24
C LEU A 5 -54.24 8.85 -49.79
N SER A 6 -54.42 7.55 -49.61
CA SER A 6 -53.82 6.67 -48.59
C SER A 6 -52.29 6.82 -48.67
N GLU A 7 -51.63 7.21 -47.57
CA GLU A 7 -51.09 6.35 -46.51
C GLU A 7 -49.70 5.79 -46.85
N ASN A 8 -48.76 6.11 -45.95
CA ASN A 8 -47.68 5.24 -45.47
C ASN A 8 -46.22 5.52 -45.90
N SER A 9 -45.35 5.24 -44.91
CA SER A 9 -43.90 5.08 -44.91
C SER A 9 -43.04 6.33 -44.66
N GLY A 10 -42.32 6.29 -43.53
CA GLY A 10 -41.28 7.26 -43.19
C GLY A 10 -41.04 7.51 -41.69
N ALA A 11 -41.57 6.68 -40.78
CA ALA A 11 -41.16 6.76 -39.38
C ALA A 11 -39.80 6.07 -39.21
N LEU A 12 -38.75 6.88 -39.11
CA LEU A 12 -37.44 6.48 -38.58
C LEU A 12 -37.64 5.87 -37.18
N PRO A 13 -36.98 4.74 -36.84
CA PRO A 13 -37.00 4.26 -35.48
C PRO A 13 -36.19 5.23 -34.62
N THR A 14 -36.90 5.92 -33.72
CA THR A 14 -36.35 6.72 -32.63
C THR A 14 -35.47 5.85 -31.75
N GLU A 15 -34.21 6.29 -31.55
CA GLU A 15 -33.32 5.80 -30.50
C GLU A 15 -34.00 5.97 -29.13
N GLY A 16 -34.58 4.88 -28.63
CA GLY A 16 -35.03 4.75 -27.25
C GLY A 16 -33.86 4.34 -26.37
N LEU A 17 -33.34 5.31 -25.61
CA LEU A 17 -32.29 5.10 -24.61
C LEU A 17 -32.99 4.80 -23.28
N ASP A 18 -33.26 3.53 -23.02
CA ASP A 18 -33.94 3.10 -21.80
C ASP A 18 -32.99 3.16 -20.60
N ALA A 19 -33.26 4.10 -19.69
CA ALA A 19 -32.50 4.40 -18.48
C ALA A 19 -32.69 3.35 -17.34
N GLN A 20 -32.87 2.08 -17.65
CA GLN A 20 -32.99 1.00 -16.67
C GLN A 20 -32.13 -0.18 -17.10
N GLY A 21 -31.04 -0.41 -16.37
CA GLY A 21 -29.99 -1.40 -16.63
C GLY A 21 -30.46 -2.86 -16.57
N ASN A 22 -31.26 -3.27 -17.55
CA ASN A 22 -31.45 -4.65 -17.94
C ASN A 22 -30.66 -4.87 -19.23
N ALA A 23 -29.61 -5.71 -19.18
CA ALA A 23 -28.86 -6.20 -20.33
C ALA A 23 -29.68 -7.22 -21.15
N ALA A 24 -30.91 -6.86 -21.49
CA ALA A 24 -31.82 -7.67 -22.29
C ALA A 24 -31.82 -7.12 -23.73
N ALA A 25 -31.12 -7.84 -24.61
CA ALA A 25 -31.32 -7.83 -26.04
C ALA A 25 -31.34 -6.45 -26.71
N ALA A 26 -30.20 -5.75 -26.70
CA ALA A 26 -29.88 -4.93 -27.86
C ALA A 26 -29.94 -5.89 -29.06
N VAL A 27 -30.89 -5.68 -29.98
CA VAL A 27 -30.91 -6.39 -31.27
C VAL A 27 -29.56 -6.08 -31.89
N GLN A 28 -28.61 -7.02 -31.81
CA GLN A 28 -27.27 -6.82 -32.35
C GLN A 28 -27.46 -6.77 -33.87
N SER A 29 -27.46 -5.55 -34.41
CA SER A 29 -27.57 -5.29 -35.84
C SER A 29 -26.44 -6.05 -36.53
N PHE A 30 -26.80 -6.87 -37.51
CA PHE A 30 -25.80 -7.53 -38.34
C PHE A 30 -25.09 -6.47 -39.20
N TYR A 31 -23.80 -6.66 -39.42
CA TYR A 31 -22.98 -5.76 -40.22
C TYR A 31 -22.02 -6.58 -41.08
N PHE A 32 -21.85 -6.18 -42.33
CA PHE A 32 -20.89 -6.76 -43.26
C PHE A 32 -19.70 -5.79 -43.45
N PRO A 33 -18.56 -6.03 -42.78
CA PRO A 33 -17.40 -5.16 -42.85
C PRO A 33 -16.86 -5.03 -44.28
N ALA A 34 -16.22 -3.90 -44.59
CA ALA A 34 -15.62 -3.64 -45.90
C ALA A 34 -14.42 -4.56 -46.18
N GLU A 35 -13.52 -4.64 -45.21
CA GLU A 35 -12.21 -5.28 -45.32
C GLU A 35 -12.17 -6.55 -44.46
N MET A 36 -13.10 -7.46 -44.70
CA MET A 36 -13.11 -8.76 -44.03
C MET A 36 -12.32 -9.77 -44.85
N ILE A 37 -11.47 -10.53 -44.17
CA ILE A 37 -10.59 -11.52 -44.76
C ILE A 37 -10.99 -12.89 -44.23
N GLY A 38 -10.99 -13.88 -45.12
CA GLY A 38 -11.23 -15.27 -44.77
C GLY A 38 -10.04 -16.10 -45.20
N GLY A 39 -9.74 -17.14 -44.44
CA GLY A 39 -8.70 -18.09 -44.78
C GLY A 39 -8.87 -19.43 -44.09
N SER A 40 -7.96 -20.33 -44.43
CA SER A 40 -7.84 -21.65 -43.82
C SER A 40 -6.39 -21.89 -43.39
N SER A 41 -6.21 -22.66 -42.33
CA SER A 41 -4.91 -23.09 -41.80
C SER A 41 -4.95 -24.57 -41.45
N PRO A 42 -3.85 -25.35 -41.54
CA PRO A 42 -3.83 -26.73 -41.08
C PRO A 42 -4.10 -26.82 -39.57
N LEU A 43 -4.85 -27.84 -39.15
CA LEU A 43 -5.17 -28.05 -37.74
C LEU A 43 -3.98 -28.65 -36.98
N VAL A 44 -3.53 -27.96 -35.93
CA VAL A 44 -2.59 -28.48 -34.93
C VAL A 44 -3.31 -28.51 -33.58
N LYS A 45 -3.53 -29.72 -33.06
CA LYS A 45 -4.28 -29.92 -31.81
C LYS A 45 -3.59 -29.20 -30.64
N GLY A 46 -4.35 -28.39 -29.91
CA GLY A 46 -3.87 -27.66 -28.72
C GLY A 46 -3.38 -26.23 -28.99
N GLU A 47 -3.13 -25.87 -30.25
CA GLU A 47 -2.69 -24.52 -30.64
C GLU A 47 -3.63 -23.87 -31.68
N GLU A 48 -4.88 -24.36 -31.73
CA GLU A 48 -5.84 -24.03 -32.79
C GLU A 48 -6.17 -22.53 -32.81
N GLU A 49 -6.50 -21.96 -31.64
CA GLU A 49 -6.81 -20.54 -31.50
C GLU A 49 -5.61 -19.64 -31.83
N ALA A 50 -4.41 -20.03 -31.37
CA ALA A 50 -3.18 -19.27 -31.61
C ALA A 50 -2.80 -19.24 -33.09
N LEU A 51 -2.89 -20.39 -33.78
CA LEU A 51 -2.65 -20.48 -35.22
C LEU A 51 -3.72 -19.73 -36.03
N ALA A 52 -4.99 -19.81 -35.62
CA ALA A 52 -6.07 -19.04 -36.24
C ALA A 52 -5.78 -17.54 -36.15
N TRP A 53 -5.41 -17.07 -34.96
CA TRP A 53 -5.10 -15.67 -34.71
C TRP A 53 -3.86 -15.22 -35.48
N GLN A 54 -2.77 -15.99 -35.48
CA GLN A 54 -1.55 -15.64 -36.19
C GLN A 54 -1.79 -15.53 -37.70
N ALA A 55 -2.48 -16.52 -38.29
CA ALA A 55 -2.83 -16.49 -39.71
C ALA A 55 -3.75 -15.30 -40.04
N ALA A 56 -4.74 -15.04 -39.19
CA ALA A 56 -5.63 -13.89 -39.31
C ALA A 56 -4.89 -12.55 -39.20
N ALA A 57 -3.97 -12.41 -38.25
CA ALA A 57 -3.21 -11.20 -38.00
C ALA A 57 -2.26 -10.89 -39.16
N GLU A 58 -1.59 -11.93 -39.69
CA GLU A 58 -0.76 -11.83 -40.88
C GLU A 58 -1.58 -11.42 -42.11
N ALA A 59 -2.73 -12.06 -42.32
CA ALA A 59 -3.61 -11.73 -43.46
C ALA A 59 -4.17 -10.30 -43.38
N CYS A 60 -4.48 -9.82 -42.17
CA CYS A 60 -4.97 -8.46 -41.93
C CYS A 60 -3.86 -7.39 -41.83
N ASP A 61 -2.58 -7.79 -41.84
CA ASP A 61 -1.42 -6.93 -41.59
C ASP A 61 -1.57 -6.09 -40.30
N SER A 62 -2.12 -6.70 -39.24
CA SER A 62 -2.43 -6.04 -37.98
C SER A 62 -2.61 -7.04 -36.83
N GLU A 63 -2.06 -6.73 -35.67
CA GLU A 63 -2.31 -7.48 -34.42
C GLU A 63 -3.67 -7.16 -33.79
N ARG A 64 -4.21 -5.97 -34.10
CA ARG A 64 -5.50 -5.50 -33.59
C ARG A 64 -6.61 -5.97 -34.51
N ILE A 65 -6.97 -7.23 -34.34
CA ILE A 65 -8.00 -7.89 -35.12
C ILE A 65 -9.15 -8.40 -34.24
N HIS A 66 -10.32 -8.46 -34.86
CA HIS A 66 -11.41 -9.30 -34.42
C HIS A 66 -11.49 -10.50 -35.35
N PHE A 67 -11.62 -11.68 -34.79
CA PHE A 67 -11.69 -12.90 -35.58
C PHE A 67 -12.72 -13.87 -35.02
N VAL A 68 -13.17 -14.78 -35.87
CA VAL A 68 -13.96 -15.96 -35.51
C VAL A 68 -13.31 -17.12 -36.20
N TRP A 69 -13.21 -18.25 -35.50
CA TRP A 69 -12.61 -19.45 -36.05
C TRP A 69 -13.42 -20.69 -35.70
N THR A 70 -13.17 -21.76 -36.46
CA THR A 70 -13.74 -23.08 -36.22
C THR A 70 -12.80 -24.15 -36.75
N ALA A 71 -12.67 -25.26 -36.02
CA ALA A 71 -11.90 -26.42 -36.44
C ALA A 71 -12.84 -27.45 -37.07
N HIS A 72 -12.65 -27.75 -38.36
CA HIS A 72 -13.45 -28.74 -39.08
C HIS A 72 -12.63 -29.45 -40.15
N GLU A 73 -12.84 -30.76 -40.30
CA GLU A 73 -12.16 -31.60 -41.30
C GLU A 73 -10.62 -31.51 -41.28
N GLY A 74 -10.01 -31.35 -40.10
CA GLY A 74 -8.56 -31.25 -39.96
C GLY A 74 -7.98 -29.91 -40.43
N ARG A 75 -8.82 -28.88 -40.59
CA ARG A 75 -8.43 -27.51 -40.89
C ARG A 75 -9.07 -26.54 -39.90
N ILE A 76 -8.44 -25.40 -39.75
CA ILE A 76 -8.94 -24.24 -39.01
C ILE A 76 -9.44 -23.24 -40.05
N TRP A 77 -10.72 -22.93 -39.99
CA TRP A 77 -11.36 -21.92 -40.83
C TRP A 77 -11.49 -20.66 -40.01
N TYR A 78 -11.08 -19.51 -40.55
CA TYR A 78 -11.16 -18.26 -39.83
C TYR A 78 -11.71 -17.13 -40.70
N LEU A 79 -12.43 -16.22 -40.05
CA LEU A 79 -12.78 -14.91 -40.55
C LEU A 79 -12.13 -13.88 -39.67
N ALA A 80 -11.54 -12.85 -40.27
CA ALA A 80 -10.84 -11.81 -39.56
C ALA A 80 -11.18 -10.44 -40.15
N LEU A 81 -11.13 -9.43 -39.29
CA LEU A 81 -11.27 -8.03 -39.65
C LEU A 81 -10.40 -7.19 -38.73
N ARG A 82 -10.00 -6.01 -39.18
CA ARG A 82 -9.24 -5.08 -38.34
C ARG A 82 -10.18 -4.35 -37.39
N SER A 83 -9.75 -4.11 -36.15
CA SER A 83 -10.58 -3.41 -35.15
C SER A 83 -11.07 -2.02 -35.59
N GLN A 84 -10.35 -1.35 -36.49
CA GLN A 84 -10.80 -0.07 -37.06
C GLN A 84 -12.09 -0.19 -37.88
N ASP A 85 -12.33 -1.34 -38.52
CA ASP A 85 -13.49 -1.56 -39.38
C ASP A 85 -14.78 -1.79 -38.56
N LEU A 86 -14.64 -2.20 -37.29
CA LEU A 86 -15.74 -2.31 -36.32
C LEU A 86 -15.89 -1.08 -35.41
N ALA A 87 -15.09 -0.03 -35.59
CA ALA A 87 -15.13 1.15 -34.72
C ALA A 87 -16.52 1.82 -34.68
N SER A 88 -17.21 1.84 -35.82
CA SER A 88 -18.57 2.41 -35.95
C SER A 88 -19.66 1.46 -35.44
N ASN A 89 -19.40 0.15 -35.39
CA ASN A 89 -20.39 -0.88 -35.05
C ASN A 89 -19.79 -1.95 -34.09
N PRO A 90 -19.39 -1.58 -32.86
CA PRO A 90 -18.55 -2.42 -32.00
C PRO A 90 -19.28 -3.66 -31.44
N THR A 91 -20.61 -3.64 -31.38
CA THR A 91 -21.44 -4.75 -30.88
C THR A 91 -22.06 -5.58 -31.99
N SER A 92 -21.74 -5.26 -33.26
CA SER A 92 -22.28 -5.97 -34.40
C SER A 92 -21.66 -7.36 -34.56
N TRP A 93 -22.31 -8.17 -35.38
CA TRP A 93 -21.82 -9.49 -35.80
C TRP A 93 -21.99 -9.65 -37.30
N CYS A 94 -21.26 -10.59 -37.89
CA CYS A 94 -21.36 -10.86 -39.32
C CYS A 94 -22.03 -12.21 -39.57
N PRO A 95 -23.09 -12.28 -40.39
CA PRO A 95 -23.76 -13.54 -40.73
C PRO A 95 -22.83 -14.60 -41.34
N PHE A 96 -21.73 -14.21 -41.98
CA PHE A 96 -20.76 -15.18 -42.49
C PHE A 96 -20.05 -15.96 -41.39
N SER A 97 -19.95 -15.44 -40.16
CA SER A 97 -19.28 -16.13 -39.06
C SER A 97 -20.02 -17.37 -38.57
N SER A 98 -21.35 -17.41 -38.74
CA SER A 98 -22.17 -18.59 -38.42
C SER A 98 -22.19 -19.64 -39.55
N LEU A 99 -21.68 -19.28 -40.72
CA LEU A 99 -21.67 -20.11 -41.93
C LEU A 99 -20.31 -20.77 -42.18
N LEU A 100 -19.36 -20.64 -41.25
CA LEU A 100 -18.07 -21.30 -41.34
C LEU A 100 -18.18 -22.83 -41.17
N PRO A 101 -17.36 -23.63 -41.87
CA PRO A 101 -17.40 -25.09 -41.75
C PRO A 101 -17.32 -25.59 -40.30
N GLY A 102 -18.24 -26.48 -39.91
CA GLY A 102 -18.34 -26.98 -38.53
C GLY A 102 -19.31 -26.19 -37.63
N MET A 103 -19.82 -25.05 -38.08
CA MET A 103 -20.94 -24.35 -37.42
C MET A 103 -22.28 -25.02 -37.77
N PRO A 104 -23.31 -24.92 -36.89
CA PRO A 104 -24.58 -25.63 -37.09
C PRO A 104 -25.36 -25.21 -38.34
N ASP A 105 -25.19 -23.96 -38.78
CA ASP A 105 -25.89 -23.40 -39.93
C ASP A 105 -25.07 -23.49 -41.23
N ALA A 106 -23.86 -24.06 -41.16
CA ALA A 106 -22.99 -24.21 -42.31
C ALA A 106 -23.47 -25.33 -43.23
N ARG A 107 -23.36 -25.10 -44.53
CA ARG A 107 -23.58 -26.12 -45.56
C ARG A 107 -22.28 -26.86 -45.84
N PRO A 108 -22.34 -28.11 -46.30
CA PRO A 108 -21.14 -28.86 -46.65
C PRO A 108 -20.38 -28.17 -47.79
N ALA A 109 -19.06 -28.06 -47.65
CA ALA A 109 -18.20 -27.51 -48.68
C ALA A 109 -18.07 -28.48 -49.89
N PRO A 110 -17.89 -27.97 -51.12
CA PRO A 110 -17.80 -26.57 -51.51
C PRO A 110 -19.17 -25.87 -51.52
N VAL A 111 -19.21 -24.60 -51.11
CA VAL A 111 -20.43 -23.77 -51.14
C VAL A 111 -20.07 -22.29 -51.33
N ILE A 112 -20.90 -21.55 -52.05
CA ILE A 112 -20.73 -20.10 -52.24
C ILE A 112 -21.89 -19.38 -51.59
N TYR A 113 -21.59 -18.54 -50.61
CA TYR A 113 -22.57 -17.67 -49.96
C TYR A 113 -22.48 -16.28 -50.57
N THR A 114 -23.61 -15.68 -50.92
CA THR A 114 -23.65 -14.29 -51.40
C THR A 114 -24.62 -13.46 -50.60
N TYR A 115 -24.26 -12.21 -50.37
CA TYR A 115 -25.12 -11.22 -49.74
C TYR A 115 -25.16 -9.98 -50.62
N TYR A 116 -26.36 -9.50 -50.94
CA TYR A 116 -26.58 -8.29 -51.72
C TYR A 116 -27.25 -7.25 -50.83
N SER A 117 -26.57 -6.11 -50.68
CA SER A 117 -27.12 -4.87 -50.13
C SER A 117 -27.22 -3.83 -51.26
N ASP A 118 -28.01 -2.79 -51.04
CA ASP A 118 -28.19 -1.69 -51.99
C ASP A 118 -26.86 -0.98 -52.31
N GLU A 119 -25.95 -0.90 -51.34
CA GLU A 119 -24.66 -0.21 -51.50
C GLU A 119 -23.52 -1.15 -51.94
N ALA A 120 -23.55 -2.42 -51.55
CA ALA A 120 -22.47 -3.36 -51.80
C ALA A 120 -22.95 -4.80 -51.79
N ALA A 121 -22.20 -5.68 -52.46
CA ALA A 121 -22.36 -7.11 -52.38
C ALA A 121 -21.09 -7.77 -51.84
N THR A 122 -21.27 -8.84 -51.08
CA THR A 122 -20.17 -9.63 -50.52
C THR A 122 -20.41 -11.10 -50.80
N LEU A 123 -19.35 -11.79 -51.21
CA LEU A 123 -19.35 -13.22 -51.47
C LEU A 123 -18.31 -13.90 -50.57
N MET A 124 -18.71 -15.01 -49.97
CA MET A 124 -17.85 -15.94 -49.26
C MET A 124 -17.85 -17.27 -49.99
N ALA A 125 -16.72 -17.65 -50.58
CA ALA A 125 -16.51 -18.94 -51.21
C ALA A 125 -15.80 -19.86 -50.23
N VAL A 126 -16.45 -20.95 -49.86
CA VAL A 126 -15.88 -22.04 -49.08
C VAL A 126 -15.53 -23.15 -50.05
N GLU A 127 -14.25 -23.34 -50.30
CA GLU A 127 -13.71 -24.45 -51.09
C GLU A 127 -13.29 -25.60 -50.16
N LYS A 128 -12.82 -26.72 -50.71
CA LYS A 128 -12.33 -27.85 -49.89
C LYS A 128 -11.10 -27.50 -49.07
N ASP A 129 -10.24 -26.63 -49.62
CA ASP A 129 -8.93 -26.33 -49.04
C ASP A 129 -8.78 -24.86 -48.63
N GLY A 130 -9.70 -23.98 -49.03
CA GLY A 130 -9.56 -22.53 -48.87
C GLY A 130 -10.87 -21.81 -48.64
N LEU A 131 -10.79 -20.67 -47.93
CA LEU A 131 -11.88 -19.74 -47.75
C LEU A 131 -11.47 -18.43 -48.39
N GLN A 132 -12.35 -17.86 -49.23
CA GLN A 132 -12.10 -16.57 -49.86
C GLN A 132 -13.31 -15.66 -49.69
N ILE A 133 -13.03 -14.38 -49.42
CA ILE A 133 -14.05 -13.35 -49.30
C ILE A 133 -13.78 -12.30 -50.37
N ILE A 134 -14.81 -11.96 -51.12
CA ILE A 134 -14.74 -10.99 -52.19
C ILE A 134 -15.88 -10.00 -52.01
N ARG A 135 -15.56 -8.71 -51.98
CA ARG A 135 -16.52 -7.62 -51.92
C ARG A 135 -16.49 -6.84 -53.24
N GLY A 136 -17.64 -6.32 -53.64
CA GLY A 136 -17.76 -5.50 -54.85
C GLY A 136 -19.19 -5.02 -55.06
N THR A 137 -19.47 -4.53 -56.26
CA THR A 137 -20.83 -4.18 -56.68
C THR A 137 -21.66 -5.45 -56.95
N SER A 138 -22.98 -5.38 -56.80
CA SER A 138 -23.89 -6.52 -56.99
C SER A 138 -23.74 -7.23 -58.33
N SER A 139 -23.50 -6.50 -59.43
CA SER A 139 -23.27 -7.09 -60.76
C SER A 139 -21.97 -7.88 -60.85
N VAL A 140 -20.87 -7.33 -60.33
CA VAL A 140 -19.55 -7.97 -60.31
C VAL A 140 -19.55 -9.21 -59.42
N ILE A 141 -20.16 -9.13 -58.23
CA ILE A 141 -20.23 -10.26 -57.31
C ILE A 141 -21.10 -11.37 -57.87
N ARG A 142 -22.25 -11.06 -58.47
CA ARG A 142 -23.09 -12.08 -59.12
C ARG A 142 -22.34 -12.78 -60.26
N ALA A 143 -21.70 -12.02 -61.15
CA ALA A 143 -20.92 -12.59 -62.24
C ALA A 143 -19.76 -13.45 -61.75
N LYS A 144 -19.10 -13.03 -60.66
CA LYS A 144 -18.00 -13.78 -60.05
C LYS A 144 -18.48 -15.03 -59.31
N ALA A 145 -19.62 -14.96 -58.62
CA ALA A 145 -20.26 -16.10 -57.97
C ALA A 145 -20.60 -17.20 -58.99
N GLU A 146 -21.25 -16.82 -60.09
CA GLU A 146 -21.58 -17.76 -61.17
C GLU A 146 -20.33 -18.36 -61.83
N ARG A 147 -19.28 -17.56 -61.99
CA ARG A 147 -18.00 -18.05 -62.53
C ARG A 147 -17.35 -19.06 -61.59
N MET A 148 -17.23 -18.73 -60.30
CA MET A 148 -16.66 -19.62 -59.30
C MET A 148 -17.49 -20.89 -59.13
N ALA A 149 -18.83 -20.79 -59.17
CA ALA A 149 -19.71 -21.94 -59.12
C ALA A 149 -19.43 -22.91 -60.28
N ARG A 150 -19.21 -22.41 -61.50
CA ARG A 150 -18.83 -23.23 -62.67
C ARG A 150 -17.44 -23.84 -62.52
N GLU A 151 -16.47 -23.09 -62.02
CA GLU A 151 -15.09 -23.57 -61.83
C GLU A 151 -15.02 -24.66 -60.74
N ILE A 152 -15.76 -24.49 -59.65
CA ILE A 152 -15.85 -25.42 -58.52
C ILE A 152 -16.99 -26.43 -58.76
N SER A 153 -16.99 -27.10 -59.92
CA SER A 153 -17.87 -28.26 -60.19
C SER A 153 -19.39 -28.01 -60.04
N ASN A 154 -19.89 -26.86 -60.49
CA ASN A 154 -21.31 -26.48 -60.44
C ASN A 154 -21.89 -26.47 -59.01
N THR A 155 -21.15 -25.84 -58.10
CA THR A 155 -21.51 -25.67 -56.69
C THR A 155 -22.77 -24.81 -56.52
N GLU A 156 -23.57 -25.09 -55.49
CA GLU A 156 -24.75 -24.31 -55.14
C GLU A 156 -24.37 -22.90 -54.67
N ILE A 157 -25.05 -21.88 -55.21
CA ILE A 157 -24.95 -20.50 -54.74
C ILE A 157 -26.10 -20.28 -53.76
N PHE A 158 -25.76 -19.91 -52.53
CA PHE A 158 -26.73 -19.62 -51.48
C PHE A 158 -26.81 -18.12 -51.21
N ASP A 159 -27.96 -17.55 -51.54
CA ASP A 159 -28.21 -16.12 -51.34
C ASP A 159 -28.73 -15.86 -49.93
N LEU A 160 -28.00 -15.03 -49.20
CA LEU A 160 -28.33 -14.57 -47.85
C LEU A 160 -29.34 -13.42 -47.96
N VAL A 161 -30.61 -13.76 -47.85
CA VAL A 161 -31.71 -12.79 -47.71
C VAL A 161 -31.86 -12.43 -46.23
N PRO A 162 -32.26 -11.20 -45.86
CA PRO A 162 -32.47 -10.81 -44.46
C PRO A 162 -33.29 -11.80 -43.62
N ASP A 163 -34.33 -12.42 -44.21
CA ASP A 163 -35.17 -13.42 -43.55
C ASP A 163 -34.42 -14.70 -43.14
N VAL A 164 -33.38 -15.05 -43.89
CA VAL A 164 -32.49 -16.18 -43.56
C VAL A 164 -31.52 -15.77 -42.46
N ILE A 165 -30.97 -14.55 -42.54
CA ILE A 165 -30.00 -14.03 -41.58
C ILE A 165 -30.55 -14.02 -40.15
N ILE A 166 -31.82 -13.66 -39.97
CA ILE A 166 -32.47 -13.62 -38.65
C ILE A 166 -32.55 -15.01 -38.00
N LYS A 167 -32.55 -16.09 -38.79
CA LYS A 167 -32.62 -17.47 -38.30
C LYS A 167 -31.24 -18.04 -37.93
N LEU A 168 -30.17 -17.41 -38.38
CA LEU A 168 -28.81 -17.88 -38.12
C LEU A 168 -28.44 -17.67 -36.66
N LYS A 169 -27.67 -18.62 -36.11
CA LYS A 169 -27.13 -18.48 -34.77
C LYS A 169 -26.04 -17.42 -34.77
N MET A 170 -26.24 -16.39 -33.97
CA MET A 170 -25.23 -15.35 -33.80
C MET A 170 -23.92 -15.90 -33.22
N VAL A 171 -22.81 -15.65 -33.93
CA VAL A 171 -21.45 -15.93 -33.46
C VAL A 171 -20.73 -14.60 -33.27
N ARG A 172 -20.25 -14.38 -32.04
CA ARG A 172 -19.60 -13.13 -31.65
C ARG A 172 -18.14 -13.13 -32.09
N TRP A 173 -17.68 -11.98 -32.54
CA TRP A 173 -16.27 -11.69 -32.77
C TRP A 173 -15.44 -11.81 -31.49
N GLU A 174 -14.33 -12.55 -31.57
CA GLU A 174 -13.33 -12.65 -30.51
C GLU A 174 -12.17 -11.69 -30.81
N SER A 175 -11.53 -11.15 -29.77
CA SER A 175 -10.31 -10.34 -29.94
C SER A 175 -9.35 -10.58 -28.78
N LEU A 176 -8.16 -11.06 -29.10
CA LEU A 176 -7.09 -11.26 -28.11
C LEU A 176 -6.50 -9.92 -27.65
N SER A 177 -6.47 -8.91 -28.51
CA SER A 177 -6.00 -7.56 -28.19
C SER A 177 -6.75 -6.92 -27.01
N LEU A 178 -8.06 -7.15 -26.89
CA LEU A 178 -8.84 -6.64 -25.74
C LEU A 178 -8.47 -7.34 -24.43
N LEU A 179 -8.12 -8.62 -24.47
CA LEU A 179 -7.68 -9.35 -23.28
C LEU A 179 -6.31 -8.87 -22.84
N GLU A 180 -5.39 -8.68 -23.79
CA GLU A 180 -4.09 -8.10 -23.51
C GLU A 180 -4.20 -6.68 -22.97
N ASP A 181 -5.02 -5.82 -23.58
CA ASP A 181 -5.20 -4.44 -23.11
C ASP A 181 -5.82 -4.41 -21.71
N ARG A 182 -6.75 -5.32 -21.40
CA ARG A 182 -7.28 -5.48 -20.03
C ARG A 182 -6.22 -5.96 -19.06
N ALA A 183 -5.39 -6.93 -19.46
CA ALA A 183 -4.29 -7.41 -18.63
C ALA A 183 -3.26 -6.30 -18.39
N ARG A 184 -2.89 -5.54 -19.42
CA ARG A 184 -1.99 -4.38 -19.31
C ARG A 184 -2.58 -3.31 -18.38
N ARG A 185 -3.87 -2.99 -18.49
CA ARG A 185 -4.55 -2.06 -17.58
C ARG A 185 -4.57 -2.58 -16.14
N PHE A 186 -4.84 -3.86 -15.96
CA PHE A 186 -4.82 -4.49 -14.63
C PHE A 186 -3.42 -4.44 -14.00
N LEU A 187 -2.39 -4.77 -14.76
CA LEU A 187 -0.99 -4.68 -14.33
C LEU A 187 -0.58 -3.23 -14.01
N ALA A 188 -1.02 -2.26 -14.81
CA ALA A 188 -0.76 -0.85 -14.53
C ALA A 188 -1.44 -0.43 -13.22
N ILE A 189 -2.72 -0.75 -13.03
CA ILE A 189 -3.45 -0.45 -11.78
C ILE A 189 -2.81 -1.13 -10.58
N SER A 190 -2.43 -2.41 -10.69
CA SER A 190 -1.82 -3.15 -9.59
C SER A 190 -0.44 -2.59 -9.22
N SER A 191 0.35 -2.16 -10.20
CA SER A 191 1.64 -1.52 -9.96
C SER A 191 1.51 -0.19 -9.21
N VAL A 192 0.54 0.65 -9.60
CA VAL A 192 0.24 1.91 -8.93
C VAL A 192 -0.25 1.67 -7.52
N LEU A 193 -1.17 0.72 -7.33
CA LEU A 193 -1.72 0.38 -6.02
C LEU A 193 -0.64 -0.15 -5.07
N SER A 194 0.27 -0.98 -5.58
CA SER A 194 1.44 -1.46 -4.83
C SER A 194 2.34 -0.29 -4.38
N GLY A 195 2.64 0.65 -5.28
CA GLY A 195 3.41 1.86 -4.94
C GLY A 195 2.74 2.71 -3.86
N VAL A 196 1.42 2.92 -3.96
CA VAL A 196 0.64 3.65 -2.93
C VAL A 196 0.69 2.94 -1.59
N MET A 197 0.57 1.61 -1.55
CA MET A 197 0.68 0.85 -0.30
C MET A 197 2.05 0.98 0.36
N VAL A 198 3.14 0.95 -0.41
CA VAL A 198 4.50 1.14 0.13
C VAL A 198 4.66 2.54 0.73
N ILE A 199 4.19 3.58 0.02
CA ILE A 199 4.22 4.97 0.51
C ILE A 199 3.39 5.11 1.79
N MET A 200 2.19 4.53 1.81
CA MET A 200 1.31 4.57 2.97
C MET A 200 1.93 3.84 4.17
N GLY A 201 2.59 2.70 3.95
CA GLY A 201 3.34 1.99 4.98
C GLY A 201 4.50 2.80 5.54
N ALA A 202 5.29 3.45 4.69
CA ALA A 202 6.38 4.33 5.11
C ALA A 202 5.86 5.53 5.93
N PHE A 203 4.75 6.14 5.48
CA PHE A 203 4.10 7.21 6.22
C PHE A 203 3.61 6.75 7.59
N PHE A 204 3.06 5.53 7.69
CA PHE A 204 2.60 4.98 8.95
C PHE A 204 3.74 4.73 9.95
N ILE A 205 4.86 4.20 9.48
CA ILE A 205 6.08 4.02 10.30
C ILE A 205 6.58 5.39 10.79
N TRP A 206 6.66 6.37 9.89
CA TRP A 206 7.06 7.73 10.24
C TRP A 206 6.11 8.36 11.27
N PHE A 207 4.81 8.15 11.11
CA PHE A 207 3.78 8.65 12.02
C PHE A 207 3.92 8.06 13.44
N ILE A 208 4.12 6.75 13.55
CA ILE A 208 4.38 6.09 14.85
C ILE A 208 5.65 6.65 15.50
N ALA A 209 6.74 6.79 14.73
CA ALA A 209 7.99 7.36 15.24
C ALA A 209 7.80 8.81 15.74
N SER A 210 6.99 9.61 15.03
CA SER A 210 6.67 10.98 15.44
C SER A 210 5.87 11.02 16.74
N ILE A 211 4.90 10.12 16.94
CA ILE A 211 4.15 10.02 18.19
C ILE A 211 5.06 9.61 19.34
N ALA A 212 5.93 8.62 19.13
CA ALA A 212 6.89 8.19 20.13
C ALA A 212 7.83 9.34 20.55
N GLN A 213 8.24 10.19 19.60
CA GLN A 213 9.08 11.34 19.90
C GLN A 213 8.36 12.38 20.79
N LEU A 214 7.05 12.56 20.62
CA LEU A 214 6.26 13.44 21.49
C LEU A 214 6.18 12.90 22.93
N THR A 215 6.00 11.59 23.11
CA THR A 215 5.95 10.98 24.44
C THR A 215 7.31 11.04 25.14
N TYR A 216 8.41 10.76 24.43
CA TYR A 216 9.76 10.87 25.02
C TYR A 216 10.12 12.28 25.50
N ARG A 217 9.63 13.33 24.82
CA ARG A 217 9.85 14.72 25.27
C ARG A 217 9.13 15.03 26.59
N ALA A 218 7.93 14.47 26.79
CA ALA A 218 7.20 14.63 28.03
C ALA A 218 7.96 14.00 29.21
N ASP A 219 8.45 12.76 29.04
CA ASP A 219 9.20 12.06 30.09
C ASP A 219 10.52 12.76 30.43
N LEU A 220 11.24 13.28 29.43
CA LEU A 220 12.47 14.04 29.66
C LEU A 220 12.20 15.33 30.43
N SER A 221 11.07 16.01 30.19
CA SER A 221 10.69 17.20 30.93
C SER A 221 10.32 16.90 32.38
N ASP A 222 9.62 15.78 32.63
CA ASP A 222 9.29 15.35 34.00
C ASP A 222 10.55 14.91 34.76
N LEU A 223 11.45 14.16 34.11
CA LEU A 223 12.75 13.80 34.67
C LEU A 223 13.57 15.03 35.01
N ALA A 224 13.66 16.02 34.11
CA ALA A 224 14.36 17.27 34.38
C ALA A 224 13.77 18.03 35.57
N ASN A 225 12.45 18.11 35.68
CA ASN A 225 11.75 18.75 36.80
C ASN A 225 11.99 18.01 38.13
N ARG A 226 11.96 16.67 38.13
CA ARG A 226 12.26 15.86 39.31
C ARG A 226 13.71 16.04 39.76
N THR A 227 14.66 16.00 38.84
CA THR A 227 16.08 16.23 39.15
C THR A 227 16.29 17.62 39.73
N ALA A 228 15.69 18.67 39.12
CA ALA A 228 15.76 20.03 39.65
C ALA A 228 15.17 20.14 41.07
N GLY A 229 14.03 19.50 41.33
CA GLY A 229 13.41 19.45 42.66
C GLY A 229 14.27 18.74 43.70
N SER A 230 14.83 17.56 43.37
CA SER A 230 15.73 16.83 44.26
C SER A 230 17.02 17.60 44.56
N SER A 231 17.61 18.27 43.55
CA SER A 231 18.78 19.13 43.75
C SER A 231 18.47 20.31 44.69
N MET A 232 17.30 20.93 44.56
CA MET A 232 16.88 22.02 45.44
C MET A 232 16.68 21.53 46.89
N GLN A 233 16.09 20.36 47.09
CA GLN A 233 15.94 19.75 48.42
C GLN A 233 17.30 19.45 49.07
N LEU A 234 18.25 18.90 48.31
CA LEU A 234 19.62 18.66 48.79
C LEU A 234 20.33 19.97 49.17
N GLN A 235 20.12 21.03 48.40
CA GLN A 235 20.68 22.34 48.73
C GLN A 235 20.06 22.91 50.02
N GLN A 236 18.74 22.78 50.19
CA GLN A 236 18.05 23.20 51.41
C GLN A 236 18.50 22.39 52.63
N SER A 237 18.59 21.07 52.52
CA SER A 237 19.07 20.23 53.64
C SER A 237 20.52 20.53 54.00
N ALA A 238 21.40 20.77 53.01
CA ALA A 238 22.76 21.21 53.25
C ALA A 238 22.83 22.59 53.94
N LEU A 239 21.94 23.53 53.58
CA LEU A 239 21.85 24.83 54.25
C LEU A 239 21.33 24.70 55.70
N VAL A 240 20.29 23.89 55.94
CA VAL A 240 19.76 23.63 57.29
C VAL A 240 20.86 23.04 58.19
N LEU A 241 21.57 22.02 57.69
CA LEU A 241 22.71 21.40 58.39
C LEU A 241 23.84 22.42 58.67
N ARG A 242 24.08 23.35 57.75
CA ARG A 242 25.05 24.44 57.95
C ARG A 242 24.58 25.44 59.01
N THR A 243 23.27 25.62 59.19
CA THR A 243 22.71 26.65 60.08
C THR A 243 22.42 26.19 61.50
N SER A 244 22.03 24.94 61.76
CA SER A 244 21.28 24.68 63.01
C SER A 244 22.09 24.28 64.24
N GLU A 245 23.25 23.62 64.16
CA GLU A 245 23.95 23.19 65.41
C GLU A 245 25.47 23.17 65.30
N MET A 246 26.01 22.86 64.13
CA MET A 246 27.45 22.68 63.97
C MET A 246 28.25 23.99 64.13
N ARG A 247 27.67 25.14 63.75
CA ARG A 247 28.34 26.45 63.91
C ARG A 247 28.48 26.84 65.38
N GLU A 248 27.45 26.60 66.19
CA GLU A 248 27.50 26.86 67.64
C GLU A 248 28.50 25.92 68.32
N GLN A 249 28.53 24.65 67.91
CA GLN A 249 29.46 23.66 68.46
C GLN A 249 30.92 23.95 68.10
N ILE A 250 31.20 24.40 66.88
CA ILE A 250 32.56 24.85 66.49
C ILE A 250 32.95 26.11 67.28
N ALA A 251 32.03 27.06 67.48
CA ALA A 251 32.29 28.24 68.29
C ALA A 251 32.56 27.89 69.77
N ALA A 252 31.80 26.95 70.34
CA ALA A 252 32.01 26.45 71.70
C ALA A 252 33.36 25.74 71.85
N PHE A 253 33.72 24.89 70.89
CA PHE A 253 35.03 24.24 70.83
C PHE A 253 36.17 25.25 70.78
N ASN A 254 36.09 26.27 69.91
CA ASN A 254 37.12 27.30 69.78
C ASN A 254 37.29 28.10 71.08
N ARG A 255 36.18 28.49 71.75
CA ARG A 255 36.26 29.18 73.05
C ARG A 255 36.97 28.34 74.12
N ILE A 256 36.68 27.04 74.19
CA ILE A 256 37.34 26.13 75.13
C ILE A 256 38.83 26.01 74.79
N ASN A 257 39.16 25.85 73.50
CA ASN A 257 40.55 25.72 73.06
C ASN A 257 41.38 27.00 73.31
N GLU A 258 40.83 28.18 73.03
CA GLU A 258 41.47 29.48 73.34
C GLU A 258 41.71 29.65 74.84
N GLY A 259 40.72 29.30 75.68
CA GLY A 259 40.87 29.29 77.14
C GLY A 259 41.99 28.36 77.61
N LEU A 260 42.10 27.17 77.02
CA LEU A 260 43.16 26.21 77.34
C LEU A 260 44.54 26.69 76.88
N ILE A 261 44.65 27.29 75.69
CA ILE A 261 45.92 27.86 75.20
C ILE A 261 46.42 28.96 76.14
N ASN A 262 45.53 29.84 76.62
CA ASN A 262 45.89 30.89 77.58
C ASN A 262 46.41 30.31 78.91
N LEU A 263 45.95 29.13 79.28
CA LEU A 263 46.39 28.39 80.47
C LEU A 263 47.58 27.46 80.19
N GLN A 264 48.18 27.53 78.99
CA GLN A 264 49.25 26.62 78.55
C GLN A 264 48.87 25.13 78.65
N GLY A 265 47.57 24.83 78.55
CA GLY A 265 47.03 23.48 78.54
C GLY A 265 46.68 23.00 77.13
N TRP A 266 46.34 21.72 77.03
CA TRP A 266 45.81 21.14 75.80
C TRP A 266 44.60 20.25 76.07
N LEU A 267 43.68 20.24 75.10
CA LEU A 267 42.46 19.45 75.12
C LEU A 267 42.78 17.99 74.77
N LYS A 268 42.36 17.03 75.61
CA LYS A 268 42.57 15.59 75.32
C LYS A 268 41.34 14.93 74.70
N LEU A 269 40.13 15.32 75.12
CA LEU A 269 38.90 14.79 74.55
C LEU A 269 37.83 15.89 74.51
N TYR A 270 37.13 15.93 73.38
CA TYR A 270 35.91 16.69 73.19
C TYR A 270 34.87 15.75 72.59
N HIS A 271 33.83 15.45 73.34
CA HIS A 271 32.77 14.56 72.92
C HIS A 271 31.42 15.26 73.04
N LEU A 272 30.67 15.25 71.94
CA LEU A 272 29.32 15.78 71.89
C LEU A 272 28.35 14.61 71.90
N GLN A 273 27.51 14.53 72.93
CA GLN A 273 26.47 13.52 73.03
C GLN A 273 25.17 14.19 73.48
N ASP A 274 24.11 14.02 72.70
CA ASP A 274 22.76 14.52 73.00
C ASP A 274 22.72 16.03 73.33
N GLY A 275 23.44 16.85 72.55
CA GLY A 275 23.52 18.30 72.73
C GLY A 275 24.33 18.75 73.96
N LYS A 276 24.88 17.82 74.75
CA LYS A 276 25.74 18.12 75.89
C LYS A 276 27.20 17.91 75.50
N VAL A 277 27.99 18.98 75.65
CA VAL A 277 29.42 18.95 75.40
C VAL A 277 30.13 18.43 76.64
N ARG A 278 30.86 17.32 76.50
CA ARG A 278 31.77 16.79 77.52
C ARG A 278 33.20 16.96 77.05
N TRP A 279 34.01 17.60 77.86
CA TRP A 279 35.42 17.82 77.53
C TRP A 279 36.29 17.68 78.77
N TRP A 280 37.54 17.25 78.54
CA TRP A 280 38.57 17.29 79.56
C TRP A 280 39.94 17.63 78.94
N ALA A 281 40.74 18.35 79.72
CA ALA A 281 42.00 18.92 79.29
C ALA A 281 43.04 18.79 80.41
N VAL A 282 44.31 18.89 80.02
CA VAL A 282 45.44 18.90 80.96
C VAL A 282 46.04 20.29 80.96
N VAL A 283 46.20 20.87 82.15
CA VAL A 283 46.82 22.19 82.36
C VAL A 283 48.00 22.06 83.34
N PRO A 284 49.01 22.94 83.29
CA PRO A 284 50.17 22.86 84.18
C PRO A 284 49.80 23.03 85.66
N SER A 285 50.58 22.44 86.56
CA SER A 285 50.31 22.39 88.00
C SER A 285 50.54 23.72 88.76
N ASN A 286 51.03 24.76 88.07
CA ASN A 286 51.31 26.08 88.65
C ASN A 286 50.11 27.04 88.63
N LEU A 287 48.94 26.59 88.17
CA LEU A 287 47.74 27.42 88.03
C LEU A 287 46.90 27.44 89.31
N THR A 288 46.45 28.63 89.69
CA THR A 288 45.44 28.84 90.73
C THR A 288 44.06 28.32 90.29
N SER A 289 43.17 28.02 91.24
CA SER A 289 41.82 27.47 90.95
C SER A 289 40.88 28.43 90.23
N GLN A 290 41.15 29.73 90.25
CA GLN A 290 40.24 30.77 89.76
C GLN A 290 40.03 30.75 88.23
N PRO A 291 41.07 30.70 87.37
CA PRO A 291 40.88 30.60 85.92
C PRO A 291 40.23 29.29 85.44
N ILE A 292 40.38 28.21 86.22
CA ILE A 292 39.76 26.91 85.93
C ILE A 292 38.24 26.98 86.12
N GLN A 293 37.79 27.67 87.17
CA GLN A 293 36.37 27.87 87.45
C GLN A 293 35.69 28.80 86.44
N GLU A 294 36.40 29.82 85.93
CA GLU A 294 35.88 30.74 84.91
C GLU A 294 35.55 30.03 83.59
N MET A 295 36.25 28.95 83.26
CA MET A 295 35.92 28.09 82.11
C MET A 295 34.80 27.07 82.40
N GLY A 296 34.21 27.10 83.60
CA GLY A 296 33.21 26.14 84.05
C GLY A 296 33.78 24.74 84.31
N ALA A 297 35.10 24.60 84.46
CA ALA A 297 35.76 23.32 84.67
C ALA A 297 35.97 23.03 86.16
N GLN A 298 36.05 21.75 86.49
CA GLN A 298 36.41 21.25 87.82
C GLN A 298 37.70 20.46 87.72
N THR A 299 38.58 20.65 88.69
CA THR A 299 39.79 19.83 88.85
C THR A 299 39.39 18.43 89.29
N LEU A 300 39.79 17.43 88.52
CA LEU A 300 39.45 16.03 88.78
C LEU A 300 40.60 15.24 89.39
N ASP A 301 41.82 15.41 88.86
CA ASP A 301 42.99 14.65 89.28
C ASP A 301 44.29 15.42 88.98
N THR A 302 45.38 15.10 89.69
CA THR A 302 46.72 15.67 89.45
C THR A 302 47.64 14.56 88.97
N THR A 303 47.93 14.54 87.67
CA THR A 303 48.84 13.58 87.05
C THR A 303 50.25 14.18 86.99
N SER A 304 51.27 13.34 86.74
CA SER A 304 52.65 13.78 86.48
C SER A 304 52.78 14.77 85.32
N GLU A 305 51.82 14.79 84.39
CA GLU A 305 51.76 15.72 83.24
C GLU A 305 51.09 17.07 83.57
N GLY A 306 50.41 17.19 84.72
CA GLY A 306 49.65 18.39 85.08
C GLY A 306 48.33 18.09 85.78
N ILE A 307 47.56 19.14 86.05
CA ILE A 307 46.22 19.06 86.63
C ILE A 307 45.22 18.78 85.52
N VAL A 308 44.37 17.78 85.72
CA VAL A 308 43.34 17.43 84.75
C VAL A 308 42.03 18.09 85.14
N ILE A 309 41.45 18.83 84.20
CA ILE A 309 40.23 19.61 84.38
C ILE A 309 39.14 19.13 83.42
N ALA A 310 37.88 19.14 83.84
CA ALA A 310 36.74 18.76 83.00
C ALA A 310 35.46 19.50 83.40
N ASN A 311 34.51 19.63 82.46
CA ASN A 311 33.20 20.25 82.68
C ASN A 311 32.13 19.25 83.21
N GLY A 312 32.52 18.33 84.10
CA GLY A 312 31.60 17.36 84.70
C GLY A 312 32.30 16.20 85.40
N LYS A 313 31.79 15.79 86.57
CA LYS A 313 32.40 14.73 87.41
C LYS A 313 32.42 13.35 86.76
N ASP A 314 31.47 13.06 85.88
CA ASP A 314 31.36 11.73 85.23
C ASP A 314 32.26 11.57 84.00
N SER A 315 33.00 12.63 83.61
CA SER A 315 33.86 12.63 82.41
C SER A 315 35.10 11.75 82.56
N TYR A 316 35.46 11.37 83.78
CA TYR A 316 36.71 10.67 84.11
C TYR A 316 36.61 9.15 84.12
N LEU A 317 35.40 8.59 84.09
CA LEU A 317 35.15 7.17 84.38
C LEU A 317 35.47 6.20 83.22
N HIS A 318 36.12 6.65 82.14
CA HIS A 318 36.46 5.78 80.99
C HIS A 318 37.94 5.44 80.82
N LYS A 319 38.80 5.76 81.80
CA LYS A 319 40.22 5.33 81.78
C LYS A 319 40.49 3.95 82.43
N GLY A 320 39.44 3.19 82.77
CA GLY A 320 39.54 1.83 83.31
C GLY A 320 39.35 0.69 82.29
N GLN A 321 39.02 0.98 81.02
CA GLN A 321 38.82 -0.05 79.99
C GLN A 321 39.41 0.35 78.63
N VAL A 322 40.74 0.42 78.55
CA VAL A 322 41.46 0.09 77.31
C VAL A 322 42.69 -0.71 77.73
N LYS A 323 42.62 -2.02 77.49
CA LYS A 323 43.78 -2.90 77.41
C LYS A 323 43.93 -3.28 75.94
#